data_AF-A0A2X2DXN9-F1
#
_entry.id   AF-A0A2X2DXN9-F1
#
_cell.length_a   1.000
_cell.length_b   1.000
_cell.length_c   1.000
_cell.angle_alpha   90.00
_cell.angle_beta   90.00
_cell.angle_gamma   90.00
#
_symmetry.space_group_name_H-M   'P 1'
#
loop_
_entity.id
_entity.type
_entity.pdbx_description
1 polymer ?
#
loop_
_entity_poly.entity_id
_entity_poly.type
_entity_poly.pdbx_seq_one_letter_code
_entity_poly.pdbx_strand_id
1 'polypeptide(L)'
;MSTQRQTLLFSATWPDEIAKISRKIQQDPVTIEINSPDELPAVEQQFYEISRYGKLGLLQKLLSHHQPNSCVVFCNTKRDCQDVYEALTESNQSVLALHGDMEQKERDQTLIRFANGSCRVLVATDVAARGLDIKALEMVINYELSHDPEVHIHRIGRTARAGESGLAISFCAPEEIPRANALEEMLNIKLNWQSAPSGLSITPLVATMATLCIDGGKKAKMRPGDILGALTGDLGFSGEDIGKINIHPTHAYVAVKTVHC
;
A
#
# COMPACT_ATOMS: atom_id res chain seq x y z
N MET A 1 29.62 6.25 37.68
CA MET A 1 28.56 5.22 37.66
C MET A 1 28.42 4.76 36.21
N SER A 2 28.62 3.47 35.95
CA SER A 2 28.38 2.90 34.62
C SER A 2 26.88 2.98 34.34
N THR A 3 26.49 3.71 33.31
CA THR A 3 25.10 3.81 32.86
C THR A 3 24.67 2.43 32.36
N GLN A 4 23.82 1.74 33.11
CA GLN A 4 23.24 0.48 32.64
C GLN A 4 22.45 0.76 31.36
N ARG A 5 22.85 0.10 30.27
CA ARG A 5 22.22 0.23 28.96
C ARG A 5 20.99 -0.68 28.92
N GLN A 6 19.82 -0.10 28.77
CA GLN A 6 18.60 -0.86 28.44
C GLN A 6 18.56 -1.11 26.92
N THR A 7 18.31 -2.35 26.51
CA THR A 7 18.18 -2.73 25.09
C THR A 7 16.79 -3.29 24.82
N LEU A 8 16.04 -2.62 23.94
CA LEU A 8 14.77 -3.09 23.41
C LEU A 8 15.00 -3.66 22.00
N LEU A 9 14.54 -4.88 21.74
CA LEU A 9 14.58 -5.52 20.43
C LEU A 9 13.15 -5.72 19.95
N PHE A 10 12.85 -5.22 18.76
CA PHE A 10 11.57 -5.39 18.08
C PHE A 10 11.81 -6.21 16.82
N SER A 11 11.06 -7.30 16.66
CA SER A 11 11.11 -8.13 15.46
C SER A 11 9.69 -8.56 15.08
N ALA A 12 9.39 -8.54 13.79
CA ALA A 12 8.12 -9.05 13.27
C ALA A 12 8.09 -10.58 13.23
N THR A 13 9.26 -11.21 13.14
CA THR A 13 9.44 -12.67 13.05
C THR A 13 10.51 -13.12 14.04
N TRP A 14 10.54 -14.40 14.41
CA TRP A 14 11.49 -14.90 15.43
C TRP A 14 12.33 -16.10 14.96
N PRO A 15 13.10 -15.98 13.84
CA PRO A 15 14.00 -17.05 13.41
C PRO A 15 15.24 -17.15 14.32
N ASP A 16 15.94 -18.28 14.25
CA ASP A 16 17.13 -18.57 15.07
C ASP A 16 18.21 -17.48 15.01
N GLU A 17 18.34 -16.79 13.88
CA GLU A 17 19.30 -15.68 13.73
C GLU A 17 18.94 -14.48 14.62
N ILE A 18 17.66 -14.11 14.70
CA ILE A 18 17.18 -13.05 15.60
C ILE A 18 17.35 -13.47 17.06
N ALA A 19 17.07 -14.74 17.38
CA ALA A 19 17.30 -15.28 18.71
C ALA A 19 18.78 -15.21 19.11
N LYS A 20 19.72 -15.45 18.18
CA LYS A 20 21.17 -15.28 18.41
C LYS A 20 21.54 -13.82 18.66
N ILE A 21 20.96 -12.87 17.92
CA ILE A 21 21.19 -11.44 18.11
C ILE A 21 20.68 -10.99 19.48
N SER A 22 19.45 -11.35 19.84
CA SER A 22 18.85 -11.04 21.15
C SER A 22 19.76 -11.48 22.29
N ARG A 23 20.23 -12.75 22.27
CA ARG A 23 21.16 -13.30 23.27
C ARG A 23 22.49 -12.54 23.38
N LYS A 24 22.94 -11.88 22.31
CA LYS A 24 24.22 -11.16 22.28
C LYS A 24 24.11 -9.73 22.81
N ILE A 25 22.95 -9.08 22.66
CA ILE A 25 22.78 -7.63 22.90
C ILE A 25 21.83 -7.28 24.04
N GLN A 26 21.01 -8.23 24.51
CA GLN A 26 20.12 -8.05 25.65
C GLN A 26 20.63 -8.87 26.86
N GLN A 27 20.39 -8.36 28.06
CA GLN A 27 20.63 -9.07 29.32
C GLN A 27 19.27 -9.35 29.97
N ASP A 28 18.99 -10.63 30.25
CA ASP A 28 17.74 -11.10 30.87
C ASP A 28 16.47 -10.43 30.30
N PRO A 29 16.23 -10.50 28.97
CA PRO A 29 15.11 -9.80 28.36
C PRO A 29 13.77 -10.42 28.76
N VAL A 30 12.80 -9.56 29.08
CA VAL A 30 11.38 -9.96 29.11
C VAL A 30 10.89 -10.10 27.68
N THR A 31 10.52 -11.32 27.29
CA THR A 31 9.93 -11.59 25.97
C THR A 31 8.42 -11.33 26.04
N ILE A 32 7.94 -10.45 25.16
CA ILE A 32 6.51 -10.24 24.94
C ILE A 32 6.20 -10.74 23.53
N GLU A 33 5.60 -11.92 23.46
CA GLU A 33 5.04 -12.46 22.22
C GLU A 33 3.59 -11.99 22.11
N ILE A 34 3.32 -11.18 21.10
CA ILE A 34 1.95 -10.86 20.72
C ILE A 34 1.48 -12.01 19.83
N ASN A 35 1.14 -13.14 20.45
CA ASN A 35 0.59 -14.29 19.74
C ASN A 35 -0.85 -13.97 19.31
N SER A 36 -1.04 -13.80 18.00
CA SER A 36 -2.17 -14.38 17.28
C SER A 36 -1.67 -14.89 15.91
N PRO A 37 -1.04 -16.08 15.84
CA PRO A 37 -0.71 -16.71 14.56
C PRO A 37 -1.95 -17.19 13.79
N ASP A 38 -3.07 -17.43 14.48
CA ASP A 38 -4.19 -18.21 13.93
C ASP A 38 -5.34 -17.38 13.36
N GLU A 39 -5.46 -16.09 13.71
CA GLU A 39 -6.44 -15.24 13.05
C GLU A 39 -5.75 -14.52 11.90
N LEU A 40 -5.86 -15.16 10.72
CA LEU A 40 -5.75 -14.46 9.46
C LEU A 40 -6.45 -13.10 9.59
N PRO A 41 -5.84 -12.00 9.09
CA PRO A 41 -6.53 -10.73 9.01
C PRO A 41 -7.93 -10.96 8.45
N ALA A 42 -8.96 -10.29 8.99
CA ALA A 42 -10.34 -10.38 8.53
C ALA A 42 -10.49 -9.77 7.12
N VAL A 43 -9.84 -10.40 6.16
CA VAL A 43 -9.62 -9.99 4.78
C VAL A 43 -10.21 -11.10 3.93
N GLU A 44 -11.14 -10.72 3.07
CA GLU A 44 -11.58 -11.62 2.01
C GLU A 44 -10.41 -11.86 1.06
N GLN A 45 -10.02 -13.13 0.88
CA GLN A 45 -8.94 -13.51 -0.02
C GLN A 45 -9.51 -14.22 -1.26
N GLN A 46 -9.05 -13.78 -2.43
CA GLN A 46 -9.42 -14.37 -3.73
C GLN A 46 -8.15 -14.67 -4.53
N PHE A 47 -8.11 -15.84 -5.16
CA PHE A 47 -6.98 -16.27 -5.98
C PHE A 47 -7.44 -16.52 -7.42
N TYR A 48 -6.64 -16.07 -8.39
CA TYR A 48 -6.92 -16.27 -9.80
C TYR A 48 -5.74 -16.97 -10.47
N GLU A 49 -5.99 -18.15 -11.03
CA GLU A 49 -5.02 -18.80 -11.90
C GLU A 49 -5.07 -18.13 -13.29
N ILE A 50 -3.96 -17.54 -13.71
CA ILE A 50 -3.88 -16.80 -14.97
C ILE A 50 -2.45 -16.81 -15.50
N SER A 51 -2.27 -16.95 -16.81
CA SER A 51 -0.94 -16.86 -17.41
C SER A 51 -0.29 -15.50 -17.15
N ARG A 52 1.04 -15.46 -17.12
CA ARG A 52 1.81 -14.22 -16.95
C ARG A 52 1.33 -13.10 -17.89
N TYR A 53 1.06 -13.43 -19.15
CA TYR A 53 0.57 -12.48 -20.16
C TYR A 53 -0.88 -12.03 -19.92
N GLY A 54 -1.70 -12.84 -19.26
CA GLY A 54 -3.10 -12.51 -18.94
C GLY A 54 -3.29 -11.64 -17.69
N LYS A 55 -2.27 -11.54 -16.83
CA LYS A 55 -2.35 -10.82 -15.54
C LYS A 55 -2.75 -9.36 -15.69
N LEU A 56 -2.16 -8.63 -16.65
CA LEU A 56 -2.46 -7.22 -16.86
C LEU A 56 -3.93 -7.00 -17.27
N GLY A 57 -4.43 -7.82 -18.20
CA GLY A 57 -5.83 -7.75 -18.62
C GLY A 57 -6.80 -8.10 -17.48
N LEU A 58 -6.43 -9.06 -16.63
CA LEU A 58 -7.21 -9.39 -15.43
C LEU A 58 -7.18 -8.24 -14.41
N LEU A 59 -6.01 -7.63 -14.17
CA LEU A 59 -5.84 -6.48 -13.28
C LEU A 59 -6.78 -5.34 -13.67
N GLN A 60 -6.77 -4.95 -14.94
CA GLN A 60 -7.63 -3.87 -15.44
C GLN A 60 -9.12 -4.18 -15.26
N LYS A 61 -9.54 -5.43 -15.50
CA LYS A 61 -10.94 -5.85 -15.30
C LYS A 61 -11.35 -5.81 -13.84
N LEU A 62 -10.51 -6.28 -12.93
CA LEU A 62 -10.80 -6.29 -11.50
C LEU A 62 -10.81 -4.88 -10.92
N LEU A 63 -9.86 -4.04 -11.31
CA LEU A 63 -9.87 -2.62 -10.98
C LEU A 63 -11.16 -1.95 -11.49
N SER A 64 -11.57 -2.25 -12.73
CA SER A 64 -12.80 -1.71 -13.32
C SER A 64 -14.06 -2.18 -12.57
N HIS A 65 -14.10 -3.45 -12.16
CA HIS A 65 -15.22 -4.07 -11.46
C HIS A 65 -15.38 -3.52 -10.04
N HIS A 66 -14.29 -3.48 -9.27
CA HIS A 66 -14.36 -3.13 -7.85
C HIS A 66 -14.31 -1.62 -7.59
N GLN A 67 -13.72 -0.82 -8.47
CA GLN A 67 -13.55 0.63 -8.28
C GLN A 67 -13.09 1.00 -6.85
N PRO A 68 -11.97 0.44 -6.33
CA PRO A 68 -11.50 0.77 -4.99
C PRO A 68 -11.09 2.25 -4.85
N ASN A 69 -11.37 2.88 -3.71
CA ASN A 69 -10.89 4.23 -3.41
C ASN A 69 -9.37 4.25 -3.17
N SER A 70 -8.82 3.16 -2.65
CA SER A 70 -7.38 2.96 -2.46
C SER A 70 -6.99 1.50 -2.68
N CYS A 71 -6.05 1.30 -3.60
CA CYS A 71 -5.54 -0.01 -3.97
C CYS A 71 -4.02 0.01 -4.02
N VAL A 72 -3.37 -1.01 -3.46
CA VAL A 72 -1.93 -1.26 -3.70
C VAL A 72 -1.79 -2.53 -4.53
N VAL A 73 -1.03 -2.44 -5.61
CA VAL A 73 -0.63 -3.58 -6.46
C VAL A 73 0.82 -3.93 -6.15
N PHE A 74 1.05 -5.08 -5.52
CA PHE A 74 2.38 -5.56 -5.18
C PHE A 74 3.00 -6.36 -6.33
N CYS A 75 4.21 -5.96 -6.71
CA CYS A 75 5.07 -6.64 -7.67
C CYS A 75 6.32 -7.15 -6.98
N ASN A 76 6.87 -8.28 -7.44
CA ASN A 76 8.09 -8.83 -6.84
C ASN A 76 9.35 -8.08 -7.29
N THR A 77 9.36 -7.57 -8.53
CA THR A 77 10.51 -6.84 -9.10
C THR A 77 10.17 -5.39 -9.44
N LYS A 78 11.20 -4.55 -9.52
CA LYS A 78 11.06 -3.15 -9.95
C LYS A 78 10.62 -3.05 -11.41
N ARG A 79 11.05 -4.00 -12.25
CA ARG A 79 10.68 -4.04 -13.67
C ARG A 79 9.20 -4.32 -13.83
N ASP A 80 8.68 -5.33 -13.15
CA ASP A 80 7.24 -5.62 -13.18
C ASP A 80 6.41 -4.45 -12.63
N CYS A 81 6.91 -3.78 -11.58
CA CYS A 81 6.28 -2.57 -11.05
C CYS A 81 6.19 -1.45 -12.11
N GLN A 82 7.25 -1.25 -12.89
CA GLN A 82 7.27 -0.24 -13.95
C GLN A 82 6.36 -0.64 -15.12
N ASP A 83 6.46 -1.89 -15.59
CA ASP A 83 5.65 -2.40 -16.70
C ASP A 83 4.14 -2.31 -16.39
N VAL A 84 3.74 -2.65 -15.16
CA VAL A 84 2.35 -2.52 -14.70
C VAL A 84 1.93 -1.05 -14.59
N TYR A 85 2.79 -0.18 -14.06
CA TYR A 85 2.51 1.26 -13.96
C TYR A 85 2.29 1.90 -15.34
N GLU A 86 3.15 1.62 -16.30
CA GLU A 86 3.05 2.13 -17.68
C GLU A 86 1.75 1.69 -18.33
N ALA A 87 1.43 0.39 -18.27
CA ALA A 87 0.21 -0.14 -18.88
C ALA A 87 -1.09 0.40 -18.24
N LEU A 88 -1.10 0.59 -16.92
CA LEU A 88 -2.24 1.21 -16.24
C LEU A 88 -2.36 2.70 -16.61
N THR A 89 -1.24 3.40 -16.75
CA THR A 89 -1.20 4.80 -17.18
C THR A 89 -1.75 4.96 -18.60
N GLU A 90 -1.33 4.10 -19.54
CA GLU A 90 -1.85 4.07 -20.91
C GLU A 90 -3.36 3.80 -20.97
N SER A 91 -3.89 3.12 -19.96
CA SER A 91 -5.32 2.83 -19.80
C SER A 91 -6.07 3.90 -19.01
N ASN A 92 -5.47 5.08 -18.85
CA ASN A 92 -6.01 6.24 -18.12
C ASN A 92 -6.38 5.96 -16.66
N GLN A 93 -5.73 4.97 -16.04
CA GLN A 93 -5.95 4.67 -14.62
C GLN A 93 -5.25 5.71 -13.75
N SER A 94 -5.89 6.11 -12.64
CA SER A 94 -5.26 6.94 -11.61
C SER A 94 -4.22 6.12 -10.84
N VAL A 95 -3.00 6.11 -11.35
CA VAL A 95 -1.92 5.23 -10.89
C VAL A 95 -0.62 5.99 -10.58
N LEU A 96 0.12 5.51 -9.59
CA LEU A 96 1.49 5.92 -9.28
C LEU A 96 2.35 4.69 -9.01
N ALA A 97 3.66 4.81 -9.25
CA ALA A 97 4.63 3.76 -8.91
C ALA A 97 5.42 4.10 -7.63
N LEU A 98 5.82 3.07 -6.90
CA LEU A 98 6.68 3.16 -5.73
C LEU A 98 7.71 2.02 -5.71
N HIS A 99 8.95 2.31 -6.10
CA HIS A 99 10.05 1.34 -6.12
C HIS A 99 11.34 1.93 -5.56
N GLY A 100 12.33 1.06 -5.33
CA GLY A 100 13.55 1.41 -4.60
C GLY A 100 14.56 2.30 -5.33
N ASP A 101 14.29 2.75 -6.56
CA ASP A 101 15.17 3.68 -7.30
C ASP A 101 14.70 5.14 -7.24
N MET A 102 13.53 5.38 -6.64
CA MET A 102 13.01 6.73 -6.49
C MET A 102 13.81 7.51 -5.47
N GLU A 103 14.01 8.80 -5.72
CA GLU A 103 14.57 9.69 -4.72
C GLU A 103 13.61 9.81 -3.52
N GLN A 104 14.15 10.06 -2.33
CA GLN A 104 13.33 10.17 -1.11
C GLN A 104 12.25 11.25 -1.24
N LYS A 105 12.55 12.36 -1.93
CA LYS A 105 11.59 13.45 -2.18
C LYS A 105 10.41 12.98 -3.03
N GLU A 106 10.68 12.26 -4.13
CA GLU A 106 9.64 11.73 -5.02
C GLU A 106 8.82 10.67 -4.30
N ARG A 107 9.48 9.79 -3.54
CA ARG A 107 8.84 8.80 -2.67
C ARG A 107 7.85 9.48 -1.72
N ASP A 108 8.29 10.48 -0.96
CA ASP A 108 7.42 11.20 -0.01
C ASP A 108 6.22 11.85 -0.72
N GLN A 109 6.44 12.46 -1.89
CA GLN A 109 5.37 13.07 -2.69
C GLN A 109 4.36 12.03 -3.19
N THR A 110 4.81 10.89 -3.71
CA THR A 110 3.95 9.80 -4.14
C THR A 110 3.07 9.29 -3.00
N LEU A 111 3.64 9.12 -1.82
CA LEU A 111 2.90 8.67 -0.64
C LEU A 111 1.86 9.69 -0.19
N ILE A 112 2.20 10.97 -0.21
CA ILE A 112 1.25 12.04 0.13
C ILE A 112 0.10 12.08 -0.88
N ARG A 113 0.40 12.01 -2.18
CA ARG A 113 -0.61 12.01 -3.25
C ARG A 113 -1.57 10.82 -3.11
N PHE A 114 -1.04 9.63 -2.83
CA PHE A 114 -1.85 8.44 -2.62
C PHE A 114 -2.70 8.55 -1.35
N ALA A 115 -2.11 8.97 -0.23
CA ALA A 115 -2.83 9.15 1.04
C ALA A 115 -3.91 10.25 0.97
N ASN A 116 -3.77 11.21 0.06
CA ASN A 116 -4.72 12.28 -0.21
C ASN A 116 -5.83 11.90 -1.21
N GLY A 117 -5.82 10.67 -1.75
CA GLY A 117 -6.78 10.24 -2.77
C GLY A 117 -6.55 10.88 -4.14
N SER A 118 -5.38 11.46 -4.36
CA SER A 118 -4.95 11.97 -5.68
C SER A 118 -4.40 10.89 -6.61
N CYS A 119 -4.35 9.68 -6.09
CA CYS A 119 -4.07 8.46 -6.82
C CYS A 119 -4.88 7.34 -6.18
N ARG A 120 -5.53 6.49 -6.99
CA ARG A 120 -6.33 5.35 -6.49
C ARG A 120 -5.57 4.04 -6.49
N VAL A 121 -4.56 3.90 -7.35
CA VAL A 121 -3.75 2.69 -7.48
C VAL A 121 -2.26 2.98 -7.29
N LEU A 122 -1.66 2.39 -6.27
CA LEU A 122 -0.21 2.46 -6.06
C LEU A 122 0.42 1.12 -6.44
N VAL A 123 1.23 1.10 -7.49
CA VAL A 123 2.01 -0.09 -7.88
C VAL A 123 3.33 -0.04 -7.11
N ALA A 124 3.67 -1.08 -6.38
CA ALA A 124 4.82 -1.05 -5.49
C ALA A 124 5.56 -2.39 -5.36
N THR A 125 6.84 -2.30 -5.04
CA THR A 125 7.63 -3.45 -4.57
C THR A 125 7.60 -3.55 -3.05
N ASP A 126 7.83 -4.74 -2.48
CA ASP A 126 7.80 -4.94 -1.02
C ASP A 126 8.73 -4.01 -0.26
N VAL A 127 9.96 -3.85 -0.76
CA VAL A 127 10.97 -2.97 -0.14
C VAL A 127 10.47 -1.53 -0.08
N ALA A 128 9.85 -1.07 -1.17
CA ALA A 128 9.36 0.28 -1.26
C ALA A 128 8.03 0.46 -0.53
N ALA A 129 7.24 -0.58 -0.32
CA ALA A 129 5.98 -0.53 0.41
C ALA A 129 6.13 -0.80 1.93
N ARG A 130 7.32 -1.17 2.40
CA ARG A 130 7.60 -1.26 3.84
C ARG A 130 7.48 0.11 4.49
N GLY A 131 6.85 0.14 5.66
CA GLY A 131 6.63 1.39 6.41
C GLY A 131 5.59 2.33 5.79
N LEU A 132 4.79 1.87 4.82
CA LEU A 132 3.59 2.57 4.39
C LEU A 132 2.62 2.71 5.58
N ASP A 133 2.65 3.88 6.23
CA ASP A 133 1.63 4.32 7.19
C ASP A 133 0.48 4.98 6.42
N ILE A 134 -0.20 4.15 5.62
CA ILE A 134 -1.43 4.55 4.93
C ILE A 134 -2.59 3.97 5.74
N LYS A 135 -3.69 4.73 5.83
CA LYS A 135 -4.96 4.22 6.36
C LYS A 135 -5.32 2.89 5.70
N ALA A 136 -6.15 2.08 6.36
CA ALA A 136 -6.59 0.78 5.85
C ALA A 136 -6.94 0.89 4.35
N LEU A 137 -6.22 0.13 3.51
CA LEU A 137 -6.51 0.09 2.07
C LEU A 137 -7.83 -0.62 1.85
N GLU A 138 -8.59 -0.20 0.84
CA GLU A 138 -9.82 -0.89 0.46
C GLU A 138 -9.52 -2.21 -0.25
N MET A 139 -8.45 -2.22 -1.06
CA MET A 139 -8.02 -3.38 -1.82
C MET A 139 -6.50 -3.55 -1.83
N VAL A 140 -6.05 -4.80 -1.79
CA VAL A 140 -4.68 -5.21 -2.06
C VAL A 140 -4.68 -6.20 -3.21
N ILE A 141 -3.78 -6.02 -4.19
CA ILE A 141 -3.58 -6.97 -5.27
C ILE A 141 -2.14 -7.46 -5.24
N ASN A 142 -1.94 -8.76 -5.09
CA ASN A 142 -0.66 -9.43 -5.35
C ASN A 142 -0.59 -9.76 -6.83
N TYR A 143 0.09 -8.93 -7.63
CA TYR A 143 0.27 -9.17 -9.06
C TYR A 143 1.08 -10.45 -9.31
N GLU A 144 1.98 -10.75 -8.39
CA GLU A 144 2.73 -12.01 -8.31
C GLU A 144 2.71 -12.52 -6.88
N LEU A 145 2.65 -13.85 -6.72
CA LEU A 145 2.79 -14.46 -5.41
C LEU A 145 4.21 -14.24 -4.90
N SER A 146 4.32 -13.83 -3.63
CA SER A 146 5.60 -13.70 -2.97
C SER A 146 6.28 -15.06 -2.86
N HIS A 147 7.61 -15.05 -2.89
CA HIS A 147 8.40 -16.27 -2.67
C HIS A 147 8.27 -16.79 -1.24
N ASP A 148 8.09 -15.87 -0.30
CA ASP A 148 7.91 -16.13 1.12
C ASP A 148 6.43 -15.92 1.48
N PRO A 149 5.73 -16.95 1.97
CA PRO A 149 4.35 -16.83 2.43
C PRO A 149 4.14 -15.80 3.57
N GLU A 150 5.15 -15.53 4.41
CA GLU A 150 5.04 -14.48 5.43
C GLU A 150 4.94 -13.09 4.80
N VAL A 151 5.58 -12.88 3.66
CA VAL A 151 5.45 -11.62 2.89
C VAL A 151 4.02 -11.46 2.39
N HIS A 152 3.34 -12.53 1.98
CA HIS A 152 1.93 -12.48 1.58
C HIS A 152 1.06 -11.95 2.72
N ILE A 153 1.23 -12.48 3.94
CA ILE A 153 0.51 -12.00 5.13
C ILE A 153 0.74 -10.49 5.34
N HIS A 154 1.99 -10.04 5.23
CA HIS A 154 2.34 -8.62 5.39
C HIS A 154 1.74 -7.70 4.32
N ARG A 155 1.54 -8.22 3.10
CA ARG A 155 0.89 -7.51 1.99
C ARG A 155 -0.61 -7.40 2.23
N ILE A 156 -1.29 -8.51 2.52
CA ILE A 156 -2.74 -8.49 2.72
C ILE A 156 -3.13 -7.77 4.02
N GLY A 157 -2.28 -7.77 5.05
CA GLY A 157 -2.45 -6.97 6.27
C GLY A 157 -2.36 -5.45 6.08
N ARG A 158 -2.23 -4.96 4.84
CA ARG A 158 -2.38 -3.54 4.48
C ARG A 158 -3.84 -3.14 4.28
N THR A 159 -4.74 -4.11 4.09
CA THR A 159 -6.20 -3.92 4.13
C THR A 159 -6.80 -4.47 5.44
N ALA A 160 -8.10 -4.31 5.64
CA ALA A 160 -8.86 -4.72 6.82
C ALA A 160 -8.25 -4.32 8.19
N ARG A 161 -7.94 -3.03 8.36
CA ARG A 161 -7.53 -2.50 9.68
C ARG A 161 -8.71 -1.81 10.34
N ALA A 162 -8.73 -1.83 11.67
CA ALA A 162 -9.70 -1.11 12.50
C ALA A 162 -11.18 -1.52 12.33
N GLY A 163 -11.45 -2.79 12.00
CA GLY A 163 -12.81 -3.34 11.95
C GLY A 163 -13.51 -3.23 10.59
N GLU A 164 -12.86 -2.66 9.58
CA GLU A 164 -13.34 -2.61 8.20
C GLU A 164 -13.07 -3.93 7.45
N SER A 165 -13.95 -4.32 6.54
CA SER A 165 -13.71 -5.44 5.63
C SER A 165 -12.72 -5.04 4.54
N GLY A 166 -11.71 -5.87 4.31
CA GLY A 166 -10.71 -5.68 3.26
C GLY A 166 -10.76 -6.77 2.20
N LEU A 167 -10.38 -6.45 0.96
CA LEU A 167 -10.27 -7.41 -0.13
C LEU A 167 -8.82 -7.57 -0.58
N ALA A 168 -8.31 -8.80 -0.54
CA ALA A 168 -7.01 -9.17 -1.09
C ALA A 168 -7.18 -10.14 -2.26
N ILE A 169 -6.69 -9.71 -3.43
CA ILE A 169 -6.70 -10.52 -4.65
C ILE A 169 -5.28 -10.94 -4.98
N SER A 170 -5.07 -12.20 -5.33
CA SER A 170 -3.76 -12.72 -5.70
C SER A 170 -3.78 -13.43 -7.05
N PHE A 171 -2.85 -13.09 -7.93
CA PHE A 171 -2.68 -13.78 -9.21
C PHE A 171 -1.64 -14.86 -9.09
N CYS A 172 -1.94 -16.02 -9.65
CA CYS A 172 -1.04 -17.15 -9.70
C CYS A 172 -0.86 -17.59 -11.16
N ALA A 173 0.33 -17.41 -11.70
CA ALA A 173 0.71 -18.07 -12.94
C ALA A 173 1.02 -19.55 -12.70
N PRO A 174 0.98 -20.41 -13.74
CA PRO A 174 1.30 -21.82 -13.60
C PRO A 174 2.69 -22.06 -12.96
N GLU A 175 3.68 -21.21 -13.24
CA GLU A 175 5.00 -21.28 -12.63
C GLU A 175 5.04 -20.87 -11.13
N GLU A 176 3.97 -20.27 -10.62
CA GLU A 176 3.84 -19.82 -9.22
C GLU A 176 3.04 -20.80 -8.35
N ILE A 177 2.46 -21.86 -8.92
CA ILE A 177 1.68 -22.88 -8.18
C ILE A 177 2.44 -23.45 -6.97
N PRO A 178 3.76 -23.75 -7.04
CA PRO A 178 4.50 -24.18 -5.85
C PRO A 178 4.46 -23.17 -4.70
N ARG A 179 4.40 -21.86 -4.99
CA ARG A 179 4.27 -20.80 -3.98
C ARG A 179 2.88 -20.75 -3.39
N ALA A 180 1.84 -20.98 -4.21
CA ALA A 180 0.46 -21.10 -3.74
C ALA A 180 0.31 -22.29 -2.77
N ASN A 181 0.89 -23.44 -3.11
CA ASN A 181 0.87 -24.62 -2.23
C ASN A 181 1.60 -24.38 -0.90
N ALA A 182 2.77 -23.71 -0.94
CA ALA A 182 3.50 -23.34 0.27
C ALA A 182 2.69 -22.37 1.16
N LEU A 183 1.92 -21.47 0.54
CA LEU A 183 1.01 -20.56 1.25
C LEU A 183 -0.16 -21.33 1.89
N GLU A 184 -0.79 -22.28 1.19
CA GLU A 184 -1.82 -23.15 1.75
C GLU A 184 -1.32 -23.95 2.95
N GLU A 185 -0.13 -24.53 2.84
CA GLU A 185 0.48 -25.33 3.89
C GLU A 185 0.79 -24.49 5.13
N MET A 186 1.40 -23.31 4.94
CA MET A 186 1.73 -22.41 6.06
C MET A 186 0.48 -21.88 6.76
N LEU A 187 -0.54 -21.49 5.99
CA LEU A 187 -1.78 -20.94 6.54
C LEU A 187 -2.76 -22.02 7.02
N ASN A 188 -2.53 -23.27 6.65
CA ASN A 188 -3.44 -24.39 6.87
C ASN A 188 -4.88 -24.09 6.40
N ILE A 189 -5.00 -23.45 5.23
CA ILE A 189 -6.28 -23.12 4.57
C ILE A 189 -6.31 -23.67 3.15
N LYS A 190 -7.51 -23.77 2.58
CA LYS A 190 -7.69 -23.90 1.13
C LYS A 190 -7.79 -22.51 0.51
N LEU A 191 -7.05 -22.25 -0.57
CA LEU A 191 -7.19 -20.99 -1.30
C LEU A 191 -8.55 -20.93 -2.01
N ASN A 192 -9.16 -19.76 -1.95
CA ASN A 192 -10.40 -19.46 -2.64
C ASN A 192 -10.11 -19.10 -4.10
N TRP A 193 -10.02 -20.12 -4.96
CA TRP A 193 -9.82 -19.95 -6.40
C TRP A 193 -11.09 -19.44 -7.08
N GLN A 194 -10.94 -18.38 -7.87
CA GLN A 194 -12.00 -17.68 -8.59
C GLN A 194 -11.78 -17.77 -10.10
N SER A 195 -12.88 -17.74 -10.85
CA SER A 195 -12.85 -17.66 -12.31
C SER A 195 -12.68 -16.21 -12.76
N ALA A 196 -11.78 -15.97 -13.71
CA ALA A 196 -11.59 -14.64 -14.27
C ALA A 196 -12.91 -14.08 -14.84
N PRO A 197 -13.29 -12.83 -14.52
CA PRO A 197 -14.54 -12.28 -14.98
C PRO A 197 -14.55 -12.11 -16.51
N SER A 198 -15.66 -12.51 -17.12
CA SER A 198 -15.90 -12.40 -18.56
C SER A 198 -16.82 -11.21 -18.88
N GLY A 199 -16.67 -10.62 -20.06
CA GLY A 199 -17.60 -9.59 -20.56
C GLY A 199 -17.52 -8.21 -19.90
N LEU A 200 -16.54 -7.95 -19.02
CA LEU A 200 -16.36 -6.62 -18.42
C LEU A 200 -15.74 -5.63 -19.40
N SER A 201 -16.35 -4.44 -19.51
CA SER A 201 -15.73 -3.27 -20.12
C SER A 201 -14.74 -2.63 -19.13
N ILE A 202 -13.60 -2.16 -19.65
CA ILE A 202 -12.60 -1.47 -18.84
C ILE A 202 -13.11 -0.05 -18.55
N THR A 203 -13.23 0.28 -17.27
CA THR A 203 -13.60 1.63 -16.80
C THR A 203 -12.45 2.16 -15.95
N PRO A 204 -11.80 3.28 -16.35
CA PRO A 204 -10.68 3.82 -15.62
C PRO A 204 -11.06 4.30 -14.21
N LEU A 205 -10.21 4.03 -13.23
CA LEU A 205 -10.29 4.66 -11.92
C LEU A 205 -9.85 6.12 -12.04
N VAL A 206 -10.77 7.05 -11.79
CA VAL A 206 -10.47 8.48 -11.74
C VAL A 206 -10.27 8.92 -10.29
N ALA A 207 -9.24 9.73 -10.02
CA ALA A 207 -9.03 10.34 -8.70
C ALA A 207 -10.11 11.39 -8.40
N THR A 208 -10.62 11.39 -7.18
CA THR A 208 -11.58 12.40 -6.71
C THR A 208 -10.89 13.64 -6.16
N MET A 209 -9.60 13.55 -5.85
CA MET A 209 -8.78 14.63 -5.29
C MET A 209 -7.57 14.94 -6.18
N ALA A 210 -7.08 16.17 -6.10
CA ALA A 210 -5.76 16.60 -6.56
C ALA A 210 -4.95 17.08 -5.35
N THR A 211 -3.64 16.84 -5.34
CA THR A 211 -2.76 17.30 -4.26
C THR A 211 -1.96 18.49 -4.75
N LEU A 212 -2.22 19.66 -4.19
CA LEU A 212 -1.45 20.87 -4.44
C LEU A 212 -0.21 20.88 -3.55
N CYS A 213 0.92 21.26 -4.11
CA CYS A 213 2.16 21.51 -3.38
C CYS A 213 2.37 23.03 -3.28
N ILE A 214 2.56 23.51 -2.07
CA ILE A 214 2.78 24.92 -1.77
C ILE A 214 4.21 25.09 -1.27
N ASP A 215 4.95 26.00 -1.90
CA ASP A 215 6.28 26.39 -1.47
C ASP A 215 6.16 27.25 -0.21
N GLY A 216 6.47 26.65 0.94
CA GLY A 216 6.22 27.22 2.24
C GLY A 216 5.74 26.16 3.22
N GLY A 217 6.38 26.07 4.37
CA GLY A 217 6.06 25.09 5.40
C GLY A 217 6.26 25.66 6.80
N LYS A 218 6.56 24.80 7.78
CA LYS A 218 6.77 25.22 9.17
C LYS A 218 7.83 26.31 9.32
N LYS A 219 8.90 26.29 8.51
CA LYS A 219 9.95 27.32 8.53
C LYS A 219 9.46 28.69 8.05
N ALA A 220 8.47 28.71 7.17
CA ALA A 220 7.76 29.93 6.76
C ALA A 220 6.64 30.32 7.75
N LYS A 221 6.55 29.64 8.90
CA LYS A 221 5.49 29.79 9.91
C LYS A 221 4.07 29.49 9.40
N MET A 222 3.95 28.77 8.28
CA MET A 222 2.67 28.40 7.70
C MET A 222 1.93 27.38 8.58
N ARG A 223 0.63 27.59 8.72
CA ARG A 223 -0.30 26.73 9.47
C ARG A 223 -1.39 26.19 8.54
N PRO A 224 -2.03 25.06 8.87
CA PRO A 224 -3.15 24.55 8.07
C PRO A 224 -4.29 25.55 7.88
N GLY A 225 -4.58 26.36 8.91
CA GLY A 225 -5.61 27.39 8.86
C GLY A 225 -5.31 28.51 7.85
N ASP A 226 -4.04 28.82 7.60
CA ASP A 226 -3.65 29.85 6.62
C ASP A 226 -3.98 29.37 5.20
N ILE A 227 -3.68 28.10 4.90
CA ILE A 227 -3.98 27.46 3.61
C ILE A 227 -5.49 27.32 3.42
N LEU A 228 -6.20 26.84 4.46
CA LEU A 228 -7.65 26.71 4.43
C LEU A 228 -8.33 28.07 4.16
N GLY A 229 -7.88 29.12 4.85
CA GLY A 229 -8.40 30.47 4.68
C GLY A 229 -8.17 31.01 3.27
N ALA A 230 -6.97 30.81 2.71
CA ALA A 230 -6.66 31.24 1.34
C ALA A 230 -7.50 30.50 0.30
N LEU A 231 -7.65 29.17 0.42
CA LEU A 231 -8.45 28.38 -0.52
C LEU A 231 -9.94 28.72 -0.47
N THR A 232 -10.49 28.86 0.75
CA THR A 232 -11.94 29.10 0.93
C THR A 232 -12.34 30.57 0.74
N GLY A 233 -11.44 31.51 1.04
CA GLY A 233 -11.68 32.94 0.89
C GLY A 233 -11.40 33.41 -0.54
N ASP A 234 -10.15 33.34 -0.97
CA ASP A 234 -9.70 34.00 -2.19
C ASP A 234 -9.95 33.17 -3.46
N LEU A 235 -9.98 31.84 -3.32
CA LEU A 235 -10.08 30.91 -4.45
C LEU A 235 -11.45 30.22 -4.58
N GLY A 236 -12.38 30.52 -3.68
CA GLY A 236 -13.78 30.09 -3.79
C GLY A 236 -14.03 28.59 -3.58
N PHE A 237 -13.07 27.84 -3.02
CA PHE A 237 -13.29 26.45 -2.64
C PHE A 237 -14.27 26.39 -1.47
N SER A 238 -15.16 25.38 -1.44
CA SER A 238 -15.91 25.12 -0.23
C SER A 238 -15.06 24.30 0.75
N GLY A 239 -15.40 24.35 2.05
CA GLY A 239 -14.67 23.57 3.07
C GLY A 239 -14.74 22.05 2.83
N GLU A 240 -15.79 21.56 2.19
CA GLU A 240 -15.95 20.14 1.82
C GLU A 240 -15.11 19.73 0.60
N ASP A 241 -14.59 20.69 -0.16
CA ASP A 241 -13.70 20.43 -1.29
C ASP A 241 -12.25 20.26 -0.84
N ILE A 242 -11.94 20.54 0.42
CA ILE A 242 -10.59 20.54 0.98
C ILE A 242 -10.41 19.31 1.86
N GLY A 243 -9.46 18.47 1.47
CA GLY A 243 -9.06 17.29 2.23
C GLY A 243 -7.92 17.58 3.20
N LYS A 244 -7.05 16.58 3.39
CA LYS A 244 -5.95 16.65 4.35
C LYS A 244 -4.95 17.74 3.98
N ILE A 245 -4.52 18.50 4.99
CA ILE A 245 -3.45 19.49 4.89
C ILE A 245 -2.24 18.99 5.69
N ASN A 246 -1.12 18.78 4.99
CA ASN A 246 0.14 18.32 5.54
C ASN A 246 1.18 19.43 5.49
N ILE A 247 1.66 19.89 6.65
CA ILE A 247 2.72 20.91 6.72
C ILE A 247 4.07 20.24 7.02
N HIS A 248 4.98 20.30 6.06
CA HIS A 248 6.37 19.87 6.18
C HIS A 248 7.29 21.07 6.52
N PRO A 249 8.59 20.86 6.79
CA PRO A 249 9.48 21.98 7.14
C PRO A 249 9.54 23.09 6.08
N THR A 250 9.59 22.73 4.80
CA THR A 250 9.79 23.66 3.68
C THR A 250 8.63 23.72 2.69
N HIS A 251 7.72 22.75 2.72
CA HIS A 251 6.57 22.70 1.81
C HIS A 251 5.30 22.36 2.61
N ALA A 252 4.15 22.65 2.02
CA ALA A 252 2.86 22.16 2.47
C ALA A 252 2.14 21.46 1.33
N TYR A 253 1.33 20.47 1.67
CA TYR A 253 0.49 19.75 0.72
C TYR A 253 -0.96 19.86 1.16
N VAL A 254 -1.86 20.08 0.22
CA VAL A 254 -3.30 20.11 0.46
C VAL A 254 -4.01 19.31 -0.61
N ALA A 255 -4.89 18.41 -0.18
CA ALA A 255 -5.81 17.73 -1.08
C ALA A 255 -7.00 18.64 -1.39
N VAL A 256 -7.39 18.76 -2.66
CA VAL A 256 -8.59 19.49 -3.11
C VAL A 256 -9.38 18.62 -4.09
N LYS A 257 -10.71 18.75 -4.17
CA LYS A 257 -11.50 17.97 -5.15
C LYS A 257 -11.11 18.33 -6.59
N THR A 258 -11.05 17.32 -7.46
CA THR A 258 -10.66 17.48 -8.87
C THR A 258 -11.62 18.32 -9.71
N VAL A 259 -12.87 18.51 -9.27
CA VAL A 259 -13.83 19.39 -9.98
C VAL A 259 -13.38 20.86 -10.06
N HIS A 260 -12.36 21.24 -9.30
CA HIS A 260 -11.74 22.57 -9.30
C HIS A 260 -10.36 22.60 -9.99
N CYS A 261 -9.93 21.51 -10.64
CA CYS A 261 -8.63 21.37 -11.30
C CYS A 261 -8.80 20.96 -12.76
#